data_AF-A0A7T5E5U6-F1
#
_entry.id   AF-A0A7T5E5U6-F1
#
_cell.length_a   1.000
_cell.length_b   1.000
_cell.length_c   1.000
_cell.angle_alpha   90.00
_cell.angle_beta   90.00
_cell.angle_gamma   90.00
#
_symmetry.space_group_name_H-M   'P 1'
#
loop_
_entity.id
_entity.type
_entity.pdbx_description
1 polymer ?
#
loop_
_entity_poly.entity_id
_entity_poly.type
_entity_poly.pdbx_seq_one_letter_code
_entity_poly.pdbx_strand_id
1 'polypeptide(L)'
;MDYVTAKYPPQFVRSLFNLTEEQMNAALSYIETHRSEVEAEYQLVLTQAEENRCYWEQRCQEHLVRSAKVDPKPSQEDLWAKLQAQKARHELEA
;
A
#
# COMPACT_ATOMS: atom_id res chain seq x y z
N MET A 1 10.40 -9.83 8.51
CA MET A 1 11.15 -11.07 8.16
C MET A 1 11.69 -11.04 6.74
N ASP A 2 11.06 -10.38 5.77
CA ASP A 2 11.50 -10.36 4.37
C ASP A 2 12.99 -10.08 4.16
N TYR A 3 13.54 -9.06 4.82
CA TYR A 3 14.96 -8.73 4.71
C TYR A 3 15.89 -9.82 5.25
N VAL A 4 15.46 -10.52 6.31
CA VAL A 4 16.22 -11.62 6.92
C VAL A 4 16.15 -12.87 6.04
N THR A 5 14.97 -13.19 5.52
CA THR A 5 14.75 -14.35 4.63
C THR A 5 15.44 -14.17 3.28
N ALA A 6 15.44 -12.95 2.74
CA ALA A 6 16.16 -12.59 1.53
C ALA A 6 17.68 -12.36 1.75
N LYS A 7 18.18 -12.60 2.96
CA LYS A 7 19.62 -12.54 3.33
C LYS A 7 20.28 -11.20 3.01
N TYR A 8 19.56 -10.09 3.26
CA TYR A 8 20.13 -8.77 3.09
C TYR A 8 21.29 -8.52 4.09
N PRO A 9 22.31 -7.75 3.70
CA PRO A 9 23.38 -7.37 4.61
C PRO A 9 22.83 -6.64 5.85
N PRO A 10 23.27 -6.99 7.08
CA PRO A 10 22.79 -6.33 8.29
C PRO A 10 23.02 -4.82 8.30
N GLN A 11 24.10 -4.36 7.67
CA GLN A 11 24.42 -2.93 7.54
C GLN A 11 23.35 -2.17 6.72
N PHE A 12 22.80 -2.83 5.69
CA PHE A 12 21.73 -2.27 4.88
C PHE A 12 20.43 -2.16 5.68
N VAL A 13 20.03 -3.25 6.34
CA VAL A 13 18.82 -3.28 7.19
C VAL A 13 18.93 -2.25 8.33
N ARG A 14 20.11 -2.16 8.95
CA ARG A 14 20.41 -1.14 9.97
C ARG A 14 20.16 0.27 9.46
N SER A 15 20.66 0.60 8.26
CA SER A 15 20.47 1.93 7.66
C SER A 15 19.01 2.22 7.29
N LEU A 16 18.26 1.21 6.87
CA LEU A 16 16.85 1.34 6.48
C LEU A 16 15.95 1.66 7.68
N PHE A 17 16.25 1.05 8.83
CA PHE A 17 15.47 1.19 10.05
C PHE A 17 16.08 2.17 11.06
N ASN A 18 17.16 2.88 10.69
CA ASN A 18 17.89 3.80 11.58
C ASN A 18 18.28 3.17 12.93
N LEU A 19 18.70 1.90 12.92
CA LEU A 19 19.07 1.16 14.12
C LEU A 19 20.54 1.39 14.50
N THR A 20 20.86 1.27 15.77
CA THR A 20 22.26 1.13 16.20
C THR A 20 22.78 -0.27 15.88
N GLU A 21 24.10 -0.45 15.90
CA GLU A 21 24.71 -1.77 15.70
C GLU A 21 24.29 -2.78 16.77
N GLU A 22 24.22 -2.33 18.02
CA GLU A 22 23.77 -3.13 19.16
C GLU A 22 22.32 -3.57 18.98
N GLN A 23 21.43 -2.66 18.56
CA GLN A 23 20.03 -2.98 18.31
C GLN A 23 19.87 -3.98 17.16
N MET A 24 20.64 -3.82 16.08
CA MET A 24 20.61 -4.75 14.95
C MET A 24 21.06 -6.15 15.37
N ASN A 25 22.17 -6.25 16.10
CA ASN A 25 22.70 -7.54 16.56
C ASN A 25 21.75 -8.20 17.58
N ALA A 26 21.18 -7.42 18.50
CA ALA A 26 20.17 -7.92 19.45
C ALA A 26 18.93 -8.46 18.72
N ALA A 27 18.43 -7.74 17.72
CA ALA A 27 17.29 -8.18 16.91
C ALA A 27 17.59 -9.48 16.15
N LEU A 28 18.75 -9.58 15.51
CA LEU A 28 19.16 -10.82 14.81
C LEU A 28 19.30 -11.99 15.77
N SER A 29 19.94 -11.78 16.92
CA SER A 29 20.10 -12.83 17.94
C SER A 29 18.77 -13.31 18.49
N TYR A 30 17.81 -12.40 18.69
CA TYR A 30 16.47 -12.74 19.15
C TYR A 30 15.72 -13.56 18.09
N ILE A 31 15.77 -13.14 16.82
CA ILE A 31 15.14 -13.86 15.70
C ILE A 31 15.76 -15.24 15.52
N GLU A 32 17.07 -15.40 15.71
CA GLU A 32 17.72 -16.72 15.64
C GLU A 32 17.30 -17.64 16.79
N THR A 33 17.19 -17.10 18.00
CA THR A 33 16.80 -17.85 19.20
C THR A 33 15.32 -18.28 19.15
N HIS A 34 14.45 -17.41 18.65
CA HIS A 34 12.99 -17.60 18.62
C HIS A 34 12.46 -17.82 17.20
N ARG A 35 13.27 -18.39 16.31
CA ARG A 35 12.99 -18.40 14.87
C ARG A 35 11.63 -18.99 14.51
N SER A 36 11.25 -20.11 15.13
CA SER A 36 9.97 -20.77 14.88
C SER A 36 8.77 -19.91 15.30
N GLU A 37 8.88 -19.21 16.43
CA GLU A 37 7.81 -18.36 16.97
C GLU A 37 7.65 -17.12 16.09
N VAL A 38 8.75 -16.44 15.79
CA VAL A 38 8.77 -15.24 14.94
C VAL A 38 8.28 -15.56 13.53
N GLU A 39 8.66 -16.70 12.95
CA GLU A 39 8.20 -17.10 11.62
C GLU A 39 6.70 -17.43 11.64
N ALA A 40 6.19 -18.08 12.68
CA ALA A 40 4.75 -18.37 12.81
C ALA A 40 3.92 -17.07 12.91
N GLU A 41 4.35 -16.13 13.75
CA GLU A 41 3.72 -14.81 13.85
C GLU A 41 3.79 -14.05 12.51
N TYR A 42 4.92 -14.16 11.81
CA TYR A 42 5.09 -13.55 10.50
C TYR A 42 4.09 -14.08 9.47
N GLN A 43 3.92 -15.41 9.39
CA GLN A 43 2.95 -16.02 8.48
C GLN A 43 1.50 -15.66 8.82
N LEU A 44 1.19 -15.51 10.11
CA LEU A 44 -0.13 -15.05 10.56
C LEU A 44 -0.42 -13.64 10.05
N VAL A 45 0.55 -12.72 10.20
CA VAL A 45 0.40 -11.33 9.73
C VAL A 45 0.22 -11.27 8.21
N LEU A 46 0.97 -12.07 7.45
CA LEU A 46 0.81 -12.15 5.99
C LEU A 46 -0.59 -12.62 5.60
N THR A 47 -1.10 -13.67 6.27
CA THR A 47 -2.45 -14.19 6.03
C THR A 47 -3.50 -13.13 6.32
N GLN A 48 -3.39 -12.44 7.45
CA GLN A 48 -4.35 -11.40 7.82
C GLN A 48 -4.31 -10.20 6.86
N ALA A 49 -3.12 -9.82 6.39
CA ALA A 49 -2.96 -8.75 5.41
C ALA A 49 -3.60 -9.10 4.06
N GLU A 50 -3.46 -10.34 3.63
CA GLU A 50 -4.07 -10.85 2.39
C GLU A 50 -5.60 -10.88 2.49
N GLU A 51 -6.14 -11.36 3.61
CA GLU A 51 -7.58 -11.32 3.89
C GLU A 51 -8.13 -9.89 3.86
N ASN A 52 -7.43 -8.95 4.51
CA ASN A 52 -7.80 -7.55 4.51
C ASN A 52 -7.78 -6.96 3.10
N ARG A 53 -6.76 -7.28 2.30
CA ARG A 53 -6.68 -6.85 0.91
C ARG A 53 -7.89 -7.35 0.12
N CYS A 54 -8.16 -8.65 0.17
CA CYS A 54 -9.29 -9.27 -0.53
C CYS A 54 -10.63 -8.63 -0.13
N TYR A 55 -10.83 -8.40 1.17
CA TYR A 55 -12.02 -7.75 1.70
C TYR A 55 -12.24 -6.35 1.12
N TRP A 56 -11.19 -5.53 1.11
CA TRP A 56 -11.27 -4.17 0.59
C TRP A 56 -11.37 -4.12 -0.93
N GLU A 57 -10.68 -4.99 -1.65
CA GLU A 57 -10.77 -5.09 -3.11
C GLU A 57 -12.19 -5.44 -3.56
N GLN A 58 -12.81 -6.45 -2.94
CA GLN A 58 -14.19 -6.81 -3.23
C GLN A 58 -15.13 -5.62 -2.99
N ARG A 59 -14.98 -4.94 -1.84
CA ARG A 59 -15.83 -3.81 -1.48
C ARG A 59 -15.64 -2.62 -2.40
N CYS A 60 -14.39 -2.31 -2.76
CA CYS A 60 -14.07 -1.27 -3.74
C CYS A 60 -14.69 -1.59 -5.09
N GLN A 61 -14.62 -2.84 -5.54
CA GLN A 61 -15.21 -3.27 -6.80
C GLN A 61 -16.75 -3.11 -6.79
N GLU A 62 -17.42 -3.51 -5.71
CA GLU A 62 -18.86 -3.30 -5.55
C GLU A 62 -19.25 -1.81 -5.59
N HIS A 63 -18.46 -0.96 -4.94
CA HIS A 63 -18.65 0.49 -4.97
C HIS A 63 -18.42 1.07 -6.37
N LEU A 64 -17.37 0.65 -7.08
CA LEU A 64 -17.10 1.09 -8.45
C LEU A 64 -18.23 0.69 -9.40
N VAL A 65 -18.72 -0.54 -9.32
CA VAL A 65 -19.87 -1.01 -10.11
C VAL A 65 -21.13 -0.22 -9.79
N ARG A 66 -21.38 0.08 -8.51
CA ARG A 66 -22.54 0.90 -8.10
C ARG A 66 -22.42 2.33 -8.63
N SER A 67 -21.24 2.94 -8.52
CA SER A 67 -20.98 4.29 -9.02
C SER A 67 -21.06 4.36 -10.54
N ALA A 68 -20.62 3.33 -11.26
CA ALA A 68 -20.73 3.25 -12.72
C ALA A 68 -22.19 3.13 -13.22
N LYS A 69 -23.10 2.62 -12.38
CA LYS A 69 -24.56 2.53 -12.68
C LYS A 69 -25.31 3.82 -12.39
N VAL A 70 -24.69 4.78 -11.70
CA VAL A 70 -25.27 6.11 -11.53
C VAL A 70 -24.89 6.90 -12.78
N ASP A 71 -25.86 7.12 -13.67
CA ASP A 71 -25.65 7.98 -14.82
C ASP A 71 -25.20 9.38 -14.35
N PRO A 72 -24.24 10.02 -15.05
CA PRO A 72 -23.93 11.42 -14.81
C PRO A 72 -25.24 12.20 -14.89
N LYS A 73 -25.57 12.93 -13.83
CA LYS A 73 -26.81 13.73 -13.84
C LYS A 73 -26.68 14.72 -15.01
N PRO A 74 -27.72 14.92 -15.85
CA PRO A 74 -27.63 15.81 -17.00
C PRO A 74 -27.18 17.25 -16.66
N SER A 75 -27.39 17.71 -15.42
CA SER A 75 -26.86 19.01 -14.97
C SER A 75 -25.32 19.06 -14.83
N GLN A 76 -24.63 17.92 -14.84
CA GLN A 76 -23.17 17.82 -14.79
C GLN A 76 -22.53 17.92 -16.16
N GLU A 77 -23.25 17.59 -17.25
CA GLU A 77 -22.73 17.70 -18.62
C GLU A 77 -22.48 19.18 -18.99
N ASP A 78 -23.41 20.06 -18.63
CA ASP A 78 -23.25 21.52 -18.82
C ASP A 78 -22.09 22.10 -18.00
N LEU A 79 -21.86 21.57 -16.80
CA LEU A 79 -20.72 21.98 -15.96
C LEU A 79 -19.39 21.44 -16.51
N TRP A 80 -19.39 20.20 -17.02
CA TRP A 80 -18.23 19.61 -17.70
C TRP A 80 -17.89 20.36 -18.99
N ALA A 81 -18.88 20.74 -19.79
CA ALA A 81 -18.68 21.54 -21.00
C ALA A 81 -18.03 22.90 -20.68
N LYS A 82 -18.48 23.58 -19.61
CA LYS A 82 -17.87 24.82 -19.13
C LYS A 82 -16.42 24.61 -18.65
N LEU A 83 -16.15 23.52 -17.94
CA LEU A 83 -14.81 23.18 -17.46
C LEU A 83 -13.84 22.91 -18.62
N GLN A 84 -14.27 22.14 -19.61
CA GLN A 84 -13.47 21.84 -20.81
C GLN A 84 -13.19 23.11 -21.64
N ALA A 85 -14.19 23.98 -21.79
CA ALA A 85 -14.01 25.26 -22.47
C ALA A 85 -13.00 26.16 -21.73
N GLN A 86 -13.01 26.16 -20.40
CA GLN A 86 -12.05 26.92 -19.60
C GLN A 86 -10.63 26.32 -19.71
N LYS A 87 -10.50 24.99 -19.72
CA LYS A 87 -9.23 24.30 -19.89
C LYS A 87 -8.60 24.59 -21.27
N ALA A 88 -9.40 24.53 -22.33
CA ALA A 88 -8.96 24.84 -23.69
C ALA A 88 -8.51 26.31 -23.84
N ARG A 89 -9.17 27.25 -23.16
CA ARG A 89 -8.72 28.66 -23.11
C ARG A 89 -7.34 28.78 -22.45
N HIS A 90 -7.15 28.10 -21.32
CA HIS A 90 -5.89 28.13 -20.59
C HIS A 90 -4.72 27.48 -21.34
N GLU A 91 -4.99 26.44 -22.15
CA GLU A 91 -3.99 25.78 -22.99
C GLU A 91 -3.63 26.59 -24.25
N LEU A 92 -4.52 27.47 -24.72
CA LEU A 92 -4.26 28.39 -25.83
C LEU A 92 -3.58 29.69 -25.40
N GLU A 93 -3.71 30.05 -24.12
CA GLU A 93 -3.07 31.22 -23.49
C GLU A 93 -1.69 30.90 -22.87
N ALA A 94 -1.27 29.64 -22.87
CA ALA A 94 0.05 29.16 -22.40
C ALA A 94 1.04 29.01 -23.57
#